data_AF-A0A1H8FAK9-F1
#
_entry.id   AF-A0A1H8FAK9-F1
#
_cell.length_a   1.000
_cell.length_b   1.000
_cell.length_c   1.000
_cell.angle_alpha   90.00
_cell.angle_beta   90.00
_cell.angle_gamma   90.00
#
_symmetry.space_group_name_H-M   'P 1'
#
loop_
_entity.id
_entity.type
_entity.pdbx_description
1 polymer ?
#
loop_
_entity_poly.entity_id
_entity_poly.type
_entity_poly.pdbx_seq_one_letter_code
_entity_poly.pdbx_strand_id
1 'polypeptide(L)' 'MNIVGVLIPIALLLGLLGLAAFFWAAGSGQFDDLDGAALRVLLDEEPGEPPGPLPPSR' A
#
# COMPACT_ATOMS: atom_id res chain seq x y z
N MET A 1 -13.92 33.88 26.62
CA MET A 1 -12.97 33.13 25.77
C MET A 1 -13.77 32.13 24.97
N ASN A 2 -13.72 32.18 23.64
CA ASN A 2 -14.53 31.31 22.76
C ASN A 2 -13.73 30.05 22.39
N ILE A 3 -14.35 28.87 22.51
CA ILE A 3 -13.76 27.58 22.14
C ILE A 3 -13.23 27.56 20.70
N VAL A 4 -13.87 28.30 19.80
CA VAL A 4 -13.45 28.43 18.40
C VAL A 4 -12.01 28.94 18.28
N GLY A 5 -11.58 29.85 19.17
CA GLY A 5 -10.21 30.37 19.17
C GLY A 5 -9.14 29.32 19.47
N VAL A 6 -9.51 28.22 20.14
CA VAL A 6 -8.62 27.08 20.42
C VAL A 6 -8.77 25.99 19.36
N LEU A 7 -9.96 25.77 18.83
CA LEU A 7 -10.21 24.75 17.81
C LEU A 7 -9.56 25.06 16.47
N ILE A 8 -9.52 26.32 16.05
CA ILE A 8 -8.87 26.72 14.79
C ILE A 8 -7.39 26.31 14.74
N PRO A 9 -6.53 26.69 15.71
CA PRO A 9 -5.11 26.31 15.66
C PRO A 9 -4.91 24.79 15.79
N ILE A 10 -5.73 24.09 16.58
CA ILE A 10 -5.66 22.62 16.69
C ILE A 10 -6.01 21.97 15.34
N ALA A 11 -7.08 22.40 14.68
CA ALA A 11 -7.48 21.86 13.38
C ALA A 11 -6.40 22.10 12.32
N LEU A 12 -5.80 23.30 12.30
CA LEU A 12 -4.68 23.60 11.39
C LEU A 12 -3.47 22.71 11.65
N LEU A 13 -3.08 22.53 12.91
CA LEU A 13 -1.96 21.65 13.29
C LEU A 13 -2.23 20.21 12.87
N LEU A 14 -3.41 19.68 13.15
CA LEU A 14 -3.80 18.31 12.77
C LEU A 14 -3.82 18.13 11.25
N GLY A 15 -4.35 19.11 10.51
CA GLY A 15 -4.33 19.11 9.05
C GLY A 15 -2.90 19.11 8.50
N LEU A 16 -2.02 19.93 9.07
CA LEU A 16 -0.61 20.01 8.65
C LEU A 16 0.16 18.71 8.97
N LEU A 17 -0.11 18.11 10.14
CA LEU A 17 0.44 16.80 10.54
C LEU A 17 0.00 15.70 9.57
N GLY A 18 -1.29 15.66 9.21
CA GLY A 18 -1.81 14.71 8.24
C GLY A 18 -1.19 14.89 6.85
N LEU A 19 -1.04 16.14 6.39
CA LEU A 19 -0.41 16.44 5.11
C LEU A 19 1.08 16.05 5.09
N ALA A 20 1.81 16.33 6.17
CA ALA A 20 3.21 15.93 6.30
C ALA A 20 3.36 14.40 6.31
N ALA A 21 2.50 13.70 7.06
CA ALA A 21 2.48 12.24 7.09
C ALA A 21 2.13 11.64 5.70
N PHE A 22 1.20 12.25 4.97
CA PHE A 22 0.87 11.85 3.61
C PHE A 22 2.06 11.94 2.66
N PHE A 23 2.78 13.08 2.65
CA PHE A 23 3.96 13.22 1.80
C PHE A 23 5.10 12.29 2.21
N TRP A 24 5.29 12.05 3.51
CA TRP A 24 6.26 11.06 4.00
C TRP A 24 5.92 9.65 3.53
N ALA A 25 4.65 9.24 3.65
CA ALA A 25 4.20 7.93 3.17
C ALA A 25 4.33 7.82 1.64
N ALA A 26 3.93 8.84 0.90
CA ALA A 26 4.05 8.88 -0.57
C ALA A 26 5.50 8.75 -1.03
N GLY A 27 6.45 9.40 -0.34
CA GLY A 27 7.87 9.32 -0.64
C GLY A 27 8.59 8.07 -0.11
N SER A 28 7.93 7.25 0.72
CA SER A 28 8.55 6.08 1.37
C SER A 28 8.72 4.86 0.47
N GLY A 29 8.34 4.95 -0.81
CA GLY A 29 8.43 3.83 -1.76
C GLY A 29 7.43 2.70 -1.50
N GLN A 30 6.53 2.84 -0.52
CA GLN A 30 5.49 1.84 -0.21
C GLN A 30 4.49 1.64 -1.36
N PHE A 31 4.36 2.62 -2.26
CA PHE A 31 3.45 2.59 -3.39
C PHE A 31 4.05 1.91 -4.64
N ASP A 32 5.37 1.65 -4.67
CA ASP A 32 6.05 1.06 -5.84
C ASP A 32 5.73 -0.43 -6.02
N ASP A 33 5.45 -1.17 -4.94
CA ASP A 33 5.07 -2.60 -5.00
C ASP A 33 3.55 -2.81 -5.07
N LEU A 34 2.73 -1.74 -5.12
CA LEU A 34 1.28 -1.90 -5.32
C LEU A 34 0.93 -2.45 -6.70
N ASP A 35 1.68 -2.02 -7.73
CA ASP A 35 1.52 -2.53 -9.10
C ASP A 35 1.89 -4.02 -9.18
N GLY A 36 2.95 -4.44 -8.48
CA GLY A 36 3.37 -5.84 -8.37
C GLY A 36 2.38 -6.69 -7.57
N ALA A 37 1.84 -6.17 -6.47
CA ALA A 37 0.84 -6.85 -5.65
C ALA A 37 -0.48 -7.09 -6.40
N ALA A 38 -0.94 -6.13 -7.21
CA ALA A 38 -2.13 -6.28 -8.04
C ALA A 38 -1.95 -7.38 -9.10
N LEU A 39 -0.77 -7.45 -9.74
CA LEU A 39 -0.45 -8.48 -10.72
C LEU A 39 -0.42 -9.88 -10.08
N ARG A 40 0.13 -10.03 -8.87
CA ARG A 40 0.14 -11.31 -8.14
C ARG A 40 -1.28 -11.76 -7.78
N VAL A 41 -2.14 -10.86 -7.30
CA VAL A 41 -3.55 -11.16 -6.97
C VAL A 41 -4.35 -11.63 -8.19
N LEU A 42 -4.10 -11.07 -9.38
CA LEU A 42 -4.77 -11.46 -10.61
C LEU A 42 -4.23 -12.76 -11.21
N LEU A 43 -2.97 -13.11 -10.94
CA LEU A 43 -2.30 -14.31 -11.46
C LEU A 43 -2.36 -15.52 -10.51
N ASP A 44 -2.73 -15.34 -9.24
CA ASP A 44 -2.82 -16.42 -8.24
C ASP A 44 -4.01 -17.39 -8.44
N GLU A 45 -4.65 -17.39 -9.60
CA GLU A 45 -5.74 -18.32 -9.97
C GLU A 45 -5.27 -19.63 -10.66
N GLU A 46 -4.01 -20.08 -10.51
CA GLU A 46 -3.65 -21.47 -10.89
C GLU A 46 -3.25 -22.34 -9.69
N PRO A 47 -4.25 -22.93 -8.99
CA PRO A 47 -4.01 -24.07 -8.14
C PRO A 47 -3.92 -25.34 -9.00
N GLY A 48 -2.70 -25.75 -9.33
CA GLY A 48 -2.38 -27.19 -9.35
C GLY A 48 -2.04 -27.86 -10.66
N GLU A 49 -0.91 -27.51 -11.29
CA GLU A 49 -0.23 -28.45 -12.17
C GLU A 49 0.94 -29.12 -11.40
N PRO A 50 0.76 -30.34 -10.85
CA PRO A 50 1.87 -31.10 -10.33
C PRO A 50 2.86 -31.40 -11.47
N PRO A 51 4.18 -31.37 -11.22
CA PRO A 51 5.18 -31.63 -12.25
C PRO A 51 4.92 -32.98 -12.91
N GLY A 52 4.64 -32.96 -14.21
CA GLY A 52 4.35 -34.15 -15.01
C GLY A 52 5.49 -35.16 -14.99
N PRO A 53 5.21 -36.47 -15.18
CA PRO A 53 6.22 -37.52 -15.08
C PRO A 53 7.42 -37.28 -16.03
N LEU A 54 8.63 -37.42 -15.49
CA LEU A 54 9.86 -37.25 -16.27
C LEU A 54 9.91 -38.29 -17.41
N PRO A 55 10.28 -37.87 -18.64
CA PRO A 55 10.40 -38.79 -19.77
C PRO A 55 11.55 -39.80 -19.52
N PRO A 56 11.38 -41.08 -19.93
CA PRO A 56 12.41 -42.09 -19.75
C PRO A 56 13.63 -41.75 -20.61
N SER A 57 14.80 -41.71 -19.97
CA SER A 57 16.11 -41.65 -20.61
C SER A 57 16.31 -42.92 -21.45
N ARG A 58 16.17 -42.77 -22.77
CA ARG A 58 16.56 -43.79 -23.75
C ARG A 58 17.98 -43.53 -24.25
#